data_AF-A0A7L2AJ81-F1
#
_entry.id   AF-A0A7L2AJ81-F1
#
_cell.length_a   1.000
_cell.length_b   1.000
_cell.length_c   1.000
_cell.angle_alpha   90.00
_cell.angle_beta   90.00
_cell.angle_gamma   90.00
#
_symmetry.space_group_name_H-M   'P 1'
#
loop_
_entity.id
_entity.type
_entity.pdbx_description
1 polymer ?
#
loop_
_entity_poly.entity_id
_entity_poly.type
_entity_poly.pdbx_seq_one_letter_code
_entity_poly.pdbx_strand_id
1 'polypeptide(L)'
;MRLSAASLISHGRVNRLLGLGPRSRLDLLRNLVTALVRHERIEAPWARADEMQGYAERAHSGNYTRLLQIPNQDSLDRAKMAVIELKGNPLPPLIRTHRDTEKTLINQLLKGYREDMEQAAAP
;
A
#
# COMPACT_ATOMS: atom_id res chain seq x y z
N MET A 1 -33.98 -20.14 -0.35
CA MET A 1 -32.88 -19.27 0.13
C MET A 1 -33.41 -17.85 0.24
N ARG A 2 -33.47 -17.27 1.44
CA ARG A 2 -33.94 -15.88 1.63
C ARG A 2 -32.74 -14.94 1.48
N LEU A 3 -32.54 -14.40 0.28
CA LEU A 3 -31.58 -13.33 0.05
C LEU A 3 -32.20 -12.04 0.58
N SER A 4 -31.69 -11.52 1.70
CA SER A 4 -32.10 -10.21 2.21
C SER A 4 -31.37 -9.10 1.44
N ALA A 5 -32.07 -8.01 1.11
CA ALA A 5 -31.50 -6.86 0.42
C ALA A 5 -30.26 -6.27 1.16
N ALA A 6 -30.17 -6.45 2.48
CA ALA A 6 -29.00 -6.07 3.28
C ALA A 6 -27.68 -6.75 2.86
N SER A 7 -27.74 -7.94 2.24
CA SER A 7 -26.56 -8.62 1.71
C SER A 7 -25.97 -7.96 0.45
N LEU A 8 -26.79 -7.20 -0.28
CA LEU A 8 -26.42 -6.49 -1.51
C LEU A 8 -25.86 -5.09 -1.25
N ILE A 9 -26.02 -4.57 -0.03
CA ILE A 9 -25.61 -3.22 0.34
C ILE A 9 -24.19 -3.28 0.91
N SER A 10 -23.23 -2.68 0.19
CA SER A 10 -21.80 -2.68 0.55
C SER A 10 -21.33 -1.41 1.28
N HIS A 11 -22.23 -0.46 1.56
CA HIS A 11 -21.90 0.80 2.20
C HIS A 11 -21.23 0.59 3.56
N GLY A 12 -20.07 1.22 3.77
CA GLY A 12 -19.32 1.20 5.05
C GLY A 12 -18.55 -0.09 5.36
N ARG A 13 -18.46 -1.06 4.44
CA ARG A 13 -17.71 -2.31 4.67
C ARG A 13 -16.21 -2.08 4.43
N VAL A 14 -15.42 -2.24 5.49
CA VAL A 14 -13.95 -2.06 5.46
C VAL A 14 -13.22 -3.33 5.02
N ASN A 15 -13.72 -4.51 5.41
CA ASN A 15 -13.08 -5.79 5.13
C ASN A 15 -13.46 -6.33 3.75
N ARG A 16 -12.47 -6.80 2.98
CA ARG A 16 -12.70 -7.45 1.68
C ARG A 16 -13.22 -8.87 1.87
N LEU A 17 -13.93 -9.36 0.86
CA LEU A 17 -14.36 -10.75 0.79
C LEU A 17 -13.26 -11.56 0.08
N LEU A 18 -12.42 -12.24 0.87
CA LEU A 18 -11.32 -13.07 0.38
C LEU A 18 -11.51 -14.53 0.83
N GLY A 19 -11.06 -15.47 -0.01
CA GLY A 19 -11.11 -16.90 0.30
C GLY A 19 -12.52 -17.49 0.31
N LEU A 20 -12.70 -18.61 1.01
CA LEU A 20 -13.96 -19.34 1.08
C LEU A 20 -14.91 -18.82 2.19
N GLY A 21 -14.45 -17.85 2.99
CA GLY A 21 -15.22 -17.28 4.09
C GLY A 21 -14.35 -16.54 5.12
N PRO A 22 -14.93 -16.00 6.20
CA PRO A 22 -14.22 -15.15 7.16
C PRO A 22 -13.01 -15.80 7.85
N ARG A 23 -13.09 -17.10 8.18
CA ARG A 23 -11.96 -17.84 8.78
C ARG A 23 -10.82 -18.03 7.79
N SER A 24 -11.15 -18.55 6.59
CA SER A 24 -10.19 -18.73 5.49
C SER A 24 -9.48 -17.42 5.13
N ARG A 25 -10.19 -16.28 5.15
CA ARG A 25 -9.58 -14.95 5.00
C ARG A 25 -8.53 -14.67 6.06
N LEU A 26 -8.86 -14.86 7.34
CA LEU A 26 -7.92 -14.59 8.43
C LEU A 26 -6.70 -15.51 8.39
N ASP A 27 -6.89 -16.79 8.04
CA ASP A 27 -5.79 -17.74 7.88
C ASP A 27 -4.88 -17.36 6.72
N LEU A 28 -5.45 -16.93 5.58
CA LEU A 28 -4.70 -16.41 4.45
C LEU A 28 -3.87 -15.17 4.83
N LEU A 29 -4.49 -14.20 5.49
CA LEU A 29 -3.80 -12.97 5.92
C LEU A 29 -2.70 -13.28 6.93
N ARG A 30 -2.96 -14.20 7.88
CA ARG A 30 -1.96 -14.66 8.84
C ARG A 30 -0.76 -15.25 8.12
N ASN A 31 -0.98 -16.14 7.16
CA ASN A 31 0.11 -16.76 6.39
C ASN A 31 0.94 -15.71 5.64
N LEU A 32 0.29 -14.70 5.04
CA LEU A 32 1.00 -13.61 4.35
C LEU A 32 1.82 -12.74 5.31
N VAL A 33 1.26 -12.38 6.48
CA VAL A 33 2.00 -11.61 7.49
C VAL A 33 3.18 -12.41 8.03
N THR A 34 3.00 -13.71 8.31
CA THR A 34 4.10 -14.59 8.70
C THR A 34 5.19 -14.67 7.63
N ALA A 35 4.80 -14.78 6.35
CA ALA A 35 5.74 -14.78 5.23
C ALA A 35 6.50 -13.44 5.13
N LEU A 36 5.83 -12.31 5.33
CA LEU A 36 6.47 -10.99 5.34
C LEU A 36 7.49 -10.86 6.47
N VAL A 37 7.19 -11.33 7.68
CA VAL A 37 8.15 -11.31 8.80
C VAL A 37 9.35 -12.21 8.52
N ARG A 38 9.15 -13.34 7.86
CA ARG A 38 10.23 -14.29 7.54
C ARG A 38 11.14 -13.84 6.41
N HIS A 39 10.57 -13.25 5.36
CA HIS A 39 11.29 -12.93 4.12
C HIS A 39 11.55 -11.44 3.92
N GLU A 40 10.97 -10.59 4.77
CA GLU A 40 11.05 -9.12 4.77
C GLU A 40 10.54 -8.42 3.49
N ARG A 41 10.33 -9.15 2.40
CA ARG A 41 9.70 -8.71 1.16
C ARG A 41 8.95 -9.88 0.52
N ILE A 42 7.70 -9.66 0.13
CA ILE A 42 6.89 -10.65 -0.58
C ILE A 42 6.13 -10.02 -1.74
N GLU A 43 5.82 -10.84 -2.74
CA GLU A 43 4.93 -10.49 -3.86
C GLU A 43 3.57 -11.16 -3.65
N ALA A 44 2.49 -10.38 -3.79
CA ALA A 44 1.14 -10.88 -3.60
C ALA A 44 0.13 -10.09 -4.46
N PRO A 45 -1.07 -10.66 -4.73
CA PRO A 45 -2.16 -9.91 -5.34
C PRO A 45 -2.48 -8.66 -4.53
N TRP A 46 -2.66 -7.53 -5.22
CA TRP A 46 -2.82 -6.19 -4.63
C TRP A 46 -3.88 -6.17 -3.52
N ALA A 47 -5.05 -6.80 -3.75
CA ALA A 47 -6.13 -6.79 -2.77
C ALA A 47 -5.77 -7.50 -1.46
N ARG A 48 -4.91 -8.53 -1.51
CA ARG A 48 -4.43 -9.26 -0.34
C ARG A 48 -3.32 -8.48 0.36
N ALA A 49 -2.41 -7.88 -0.41
CA ALA A 49 -1.29 -7.09 0.08
C ALA A 49 -1.75 -5.81 0.79
N ASP A 50 -2.72 -5.10 0.22
CA ASP A 50 -3.35 -3.91 0.80
C ASP A 50 -4.04 -4.23 2.14
N GLU A 51 -4.77 -5.35 2.18
CA GLU A 51 -5.46 -5.75 3.40
C GLU A 51 -4.50 -6.26 4.49
N MET A 52 -3.50 -7.07 4.15
CA MET A 52 -2.50 -7.53 5.12
C MET A 52 -1.68 -6.37 5.68
N GLN A 53 -1.46 -5.31 4.91
CA GLN A 53 -0.69 -4.14 5.34
C GLN A 53 -1.28 -3.54 6.61
N GLY A 54 -2.61 -3.36 6.65
CA GLY A 54 -3.30 -2.86 7.84
C GLY A 54 -3.10 -3.74 9.08
N TYR A 55 -2.97 -5.06 8.92
CA TYR A 55 -2.68 -5.96 10.03
C TYR A 55 -1.20 -5.96 10.43
N ALA A 56 -0.29 -5.88 9.47
CA ALA A 56 1.14 -5.79 9.72
C ALA A 56 1.52 -4.50 10.46
N GLU A 57 0.88 -3.39 10.09
CA GLU A 57 1.07 -2.10 10.76
C GLU A 57 0.48 -2.10 12.17
N ARG A 58 -0.66 -2.78 12.43
CA ARG A 58 -1.19 -2.86 13.81
C ARG A 58 -0.26 -3.55 14.81
N ALA A 59 0.67 -4.38 14.34
CA ALA A 59 1.65 -5.02 15.21
C ALA A 59 2.74 -4.05 15.72
N HIS A 60 2.91 -2.88 15.10
CA HIS A 60 3.99 -1.94 15.42
C HIS A 60 3.50 -0.48 15.40
N SER A 61 4.05 0.39 16.23
CA SER A 61 3.61 1.80 16.31
C SER A 61 4.19 2.64 15.16
N GLY A 62 3.60 2.59 13.96
CA GLY A 62 4.03 3.41 12.82
C GLY A 62 3.99 2.72 11.46
N ASN A 63 4.40 3.45 10.43
CA ASN A 63 4.44 2.95 9.05
C ASN A 63 5.78 2.27 8.79
N TYR A 64 5.85 0.95 9.01
CA TYR A 64 7.06 0.13 8.80
C TYR A 64 7.04 -0.68 7.51
N THR A 65 5.88 -0.78 6.87
CA THR A 65 5.71 -1.47 5.60
C THR A 65 5.74 -0.51 4.43
N ARG A 66 6.16 -0.99 3.26
CA ARG A 66 5.99 -0.29 2.00
C ARG A 66 5.30 -1.21 1.03
N LEU A 67 4.21 -0.72 0.45
CA LEU A 67 3.46 -1.40 -0.60
C LEU A 67 3.70 -0.67 -1.94
N LEU A 68 4.13 -1.40 -2.95
CA LEU A 68 4.34 -0.90 -4.31
C LEU A 68 3.58 -1.76 -5.29
N GLN A 69 2.86 -1.13 -6.22
CA GLN A 69 2.22 -1.85 -7.31
C GLN A 69 3.29 -2.29 -8.31
N ILE A 70 3.20 -3.53 -8.75
CA ILE A 70 4.02 -4.06 -9.84
C ILE A 70 3.13 -4.34 -11.06
N PRO A 71 3.72 -4.63 -12.24
CA PRO A 71 2.95 -5.07 -13.40
C PRO A 71 2.04 -6.24 -13.06
N ASN A 72 0.95 -6.38 -13.81
CA ASN A 72 0.02 -7.48 -13.61
C ASN A 72 0.72 -8.83 -13.87
N GLN A 73 0.23 -9.89 -13.26
CA GLN A 73 0.82 -11.22 -13.39
C GLN A 73 0.74 -11.73 -14.83
N ASP A 74 1.89 -11.99 -15.47
CA ASP A 74 1.91 -12.38 -16.88
C ASP A 74 1.51 -13.84 -17.14
N SER A 75 1.75 -14.74 -16.18
CA SER A 75 1.72 -16.19 -16.43
C SER A 75 0.35 -16.87 -16.30
N LEU A 76 -0.64 -16.24 -15.68
CA LEU A 76 -1.93 -16.91 -15.37
C LEU A 76 -3.14 -16.03 -15.67
N ASP A 77 -3.51 -15.15 -14.75
CA ASP A 77 -4.83 -14.54 -14.68
C ASP A 77 -4.78 -13.01 -14.83
N ARG A 78 -3.61 -12.44 -15.14
CA ARG A 78 -3.37 -11.00 -15.20
C ARG A 78 -3.82 -10.27 -13.93
N ALA A 79 -3.74 -10.95 -12.77
CA ALA A 79 -4.06 -10.35 -11.50
C ALA A 79 -3.22 -9.09 -11.26
N LYS A 80 -3.84 -8.09 -10.64
CA LYS A 80 -3.14 -6.90 -10.16
C LYS A 80 -2.23 -7.32 -9.02
N MET A 81 -0.92 -7.10 -9.15
CA MET A 81 0.08 -7.53 -8.20
C MET A 81 0.69 -6.37 -7.40
N ALA A 82 1.29 -6.70 -6.27
CA ALA A 82 2.02 -5.77 -5.42
C ALA A 82 3.22 -6.44 -4.76
N VAL A 83 4.27 -5.66 -4.51
CA VAL A 83 5.35 -6.00 -3.59
C VAL A 83 5.09 -5.28 -2.27
N ILE A 84 5.12 -6.02 -1.16
CA ILE A 84 5.15 -5.46 0.18
C ILE A 84 6.47 -5.79 0.86
N GLU A 85 7.13 -4.78 1.42
CA GLU A 85 8.43 -4.90 2.09
C GLU A 85 8.44 -4.23 3.46
N LEU A 86 9.28 -4.73 4.36
CA LEU A 86 9.65 -4.06 5.60
C LEU A 86 10.71 -2.99 5.29
N LYS A 87 10.51 -1.77 5.80
CA LYS A 87 11.48 -0.68 5.64
C LYS A 87 12.77 -1.01 6.39
N GLY A 88 13.91 -0.83 5.72
CA GLY A 88 15.23 -1.08 6.31
C GLY A 88 15.70 -2.53 6.17
N ASN A 89 15.01 -3.35 5.36
CA ASN A 89 15.49 -4.69 5.01
C ASN A 89 16.84 -4.63 4.25
N PRO A 90 17.68 -5.69 4.31
CA PRO A 90 18.99 -5.76 3.68
C PRO A 90 18.91 -6.07 2.17
N LEU A 91 17.70 -6.11 1.60
CA LEU A 91 17.48 -6.38 0.19
C LEU A 91 17.78 -5.15 -0.66
N PRO A 92 18.16 -5.32 -1.95
CA PRO A 92 18.33 -4.20 -2.86
C PRO A 92 17.07 -3.31 -2.89
N PRO A 93 17.23 -1.97 -2.87
CA PRO A 93 16.09 -1.06 -2.81
C PRO A 93 15.26 -1.16 -4.11
N LEU A 94 13.94 -1.17 -3.97
CA LEU A 94 13.03 -1.17 -5.12
C LEU A 94 13.13 0.15 -5.90
N ILE A 95 13.01 0.05 -7.23
CA ILE A 95 12.90 1.22 -8.10
C ILE A 95 11.56 1.89 -7.80
N ARG A 96 11.63 3.13 -7.34
CA ARG A 96 10.47 3.94 -6.97
C ARG A 96 10.30 5.05 -7.98
N THR A 97 9.05 5.46 -8.20
CA THR A 97 8.76 6.77 -8.77
C THR A 97 9.30 7.84 -7.83
N HIS A 98 10.35 8.54 -8.28
CA HIS A 98 10.92 9.66 -7.57
C HIS A 98 10.04 10.90 -7.82
N ARG A 99 9.96 11.80 -6.83
CA ARG A 99 9.31 13.10 -7.04
C ARG A 99 10.16 13.97 -7.97
N ASP A 100 9.54 14.89 -8.68
CA ASP A 100 10.31 15.84 -9.48
C ASP A 100 11.33 16.58 -8.61
N THR A 101 12.53 16.77 -9.16
CA THR A 101 13.60 17.48 -8.44
C THR A 101 13.21 18.94 -8.22
N GLU A 102 13.80 19.58 -7.23
CA GLU A 102 13.57 21.01 -6.97
C GLU A 102 13.97 21.89 -8.16
N LYS A 103 14.90 21.42 -9.02
CA LYS A 103 15.44 22.16 -10.16
C LYS A 103 14.53 22.16 -11.39
N THR A 104 13.35 21.55 -11.33
CA THR A 104 12.37 21.76 -12.40
C THR A 104 11.94 23.21 -12.42
N LEU A 105 11.61 23.74 -13.61
CA LEU A 105 11.18 25.12 -13.77
C LEU A 105 10.01 25.45 -12.83
N ILE A 106 9.03 24.55 -12.74
CA ILE A 106 7.86 24.72 -11.86
C ILE A 106 8.28 24.83 -10.39
N ASN A 107 9.14 23.93 -9.91
CA ASN A 107 9.55 23.93 -8.50
C ASN A 107 10.42 25.14 -8.15
N GLN A 108 11.26 25.63 -9.07
CA GLN A 108 12.01 26.87 -8.88
C GLN A 108 11.09 28.10 -8.82
N LEU A 109 10.08 28.18 -9.70
CA LEU A 109 9.09 29.26 -9.67
C LEU A 109 8.27 29.25 -8.38
N LEU A 110 7.83 28.07 -7.94
CA LEU A 110 7.12 27.92 -6.66
C LEU A 110 8.00 28.31 -5.47
N LYS A 111 9.31 28.02 -5.54
CA LYS A 111 10.27 28.40 -4.52
C LYS A 111 10.43 29.92 -4.45
N GLY A 112 10.68 30.59 -5.57
CA GLY A 112 10.79 32.05 -5.63
C GLY A 112 9.53 32.75 -5.13
N TYR A 113 8.35 32.25 -5.52
CA TYR A 113 7.08 32.79 -5.01
C TYR A 113 6.95 32.68 -3.48
N ARG A 114 7.37 31.55 -2.88
CA ARG A 114 7.34 31.39 -1.42
C ARG A 114 8.29 32.36 -0.73
N GLU A 115 9.48 32.57 -1.30
CA GLU A 115 10.47 33.52 -0.78
C GLU A 115 9.94 34.97 -0.84
N ASP A 116 9.32 35.37 -1.94
CA ASP A 116 8.70 36.69 -2.09
C ASP A 116 7.56 36.91 -1.07
N MET A 117 6.74 35.88 -0.82
CA MET A 117 5.67 35.94 0.19
C MET A 117 6.22 36.04 1.62
N GLU A 118 7.31 35.33 1.93
CA GLU A 118 7.98 35.43 3.23
C GLU A 118 8.60 36.81 3.45
N GLN A 119 9.19 37.41 2.41
CA GLN A 119 9.70 38.79 2.46
C GLN A 119 8.59 39.82 2.63
N ALA A 120 7.47 39.67 1.94
CA ALA A 120 6.32 40.57 2.07
C ALA A 120 5.62 40.46 3.43
N ALA A 121 5.72 39.30 4.10
CA ALA A 121 5.16 39.06 5.42
C ALA A 121 6.11 39.43 6.58
N ALA A 122 7.37 39.74 6.30
CA ALA A 122 8.31 40.23 7.29
C ALA A 122 7.94 41.68 7.70
N PRO A 123 7.95 42.00 9.01
CA PRO A 123 7.53 43.30 9.53
C PRO A 123 8.47 44.46 9.18
#